data_AF-W1XTU3-F1
#
_entry.id   AF-W1XTU3-F1
#
_cell.length_a   1.000
_cell.length_b   1.000
_cell.length_c   1.000
_cell.angle_alpha   90.00
_cell.angle_beta   90.00
_cell.angle_gamma   90.00
#
_symmetry.space_group_name_H-M   'P 1'
#
loop_
_entity.id
_entity.type
_entity.pdbx_description
1 polymer ?
#
loop_
_entity_poly.entity_id
_entity_poly.type
_entity_poly.pdbx_seq_one_letter_code
_entity_poly.pdbx_strand_id
1 'polypeptide(L)'
;MTHKLAGTPVQEQDIIDVQTLVDAYFDNAPDITDPTQLVSFGTSGHRGTSLNSTFTDLHVAAITQAICDGRGQFGATGPIFVGQDTHALSQPALV
;
A
#
# COMPACT_ATOMS: atom_id res chain seq x y z
N MET A 1 26.89 7.43 4.22
CA MET A 1 27.56 6.57 5.23
C MET A 1 26.76 5.30 5.35
N THR A 2 27.40 4.13 5.26
CA THR A 2 26.72 2.84 5.42
C THR A 2 26.38 2.61 6.89
N HIS A 3 25.21 2.02 7.17
CA HIS A 3 24.79 1.70 8.53
C HIS A 3 25.74 0.69 9.17
N LYS A 4 25.97 0.78 10.49
CA LYS A 4 26.91 -0.11 11.21
C LYS A 4 26.56 -1.59 11.07
N LEU A 5 25.28 -1.91 10.89
CA LEU A 5 24.75 -3.27 10.74
C LEU A 5 24.51 -3.68 9.27
N ALA A 6 25.04 -2.93 8.30
CA ALA A 6 24.87 -3.30 6.90
C ALA A 6 25.46 -4.69 6.61
N GLY A 7 24.64 -5.60 6.06
CA GLY A 7 25.04 -6.96 5.71
C GLY A 7 25.02 -7.98 6.85
N THR A 8 24.62 -7.59 8.07
CA THR A 8 24.41 -8.53 9.18
C THR A 8 22.98 -9.06 9.22
N PRO A 9 22.72 -10.24 9.81
CA PRO A 9 21.35 -10.73 10.02
C PRO A 9 20.48 -9.73 10.80
N VAL A 10 19.17 -9.76 10.53
CA VAL A 10 18.15 -8.97 11.24
C VAL A 10 18.11 -9.33 12.73
N GLN A 11 17.93 -8.34 13.59
CA GLN A 11 17.78 -8.56 15.03
C GLN A 11 16.29 -8.67 15.38
N GLU A 12 15.95 -9.33 16.48
CA GLU A 12 14.53 -9.53 16.86
C GLU A 12 13.77 -8.20 16.99
N GLN A 13 14.42 -7.16 17.52
CA GLN A 13 13.85 -5.82 17.66
C GLN A 13 13.62 -5.07 16.34
N ASP A 14 14.21 -5.52 15.23
CA ASP A 14 14.03 -4.90 13.91
C ASP A 14 12.80 -5.50 13.18
N ILE A 15 12.22 -6.59 13.71
CA ILE A 15 11.07 -7.28 13.13
C ILE A 15 9.80 -6.51 13.44
N ILE A 16 9.01 -6.21 12.41
CA ILE A 16 7.72 -5.52 12.54
C ILE A 16 6.67 -6.38 13.24
N ASP A 17 5.71 -5.74 13.89
CA ASP A 17 4.46 -6.38 14.29
C ASP A 17 3.49 -6.39 13.09
N VAL A 18 3.31 -7.57 12.51
CA VAL A 18 2.46 -7.77 11.34
C VAL A 18 0.98 -7.54 11.67
N GLN A 19 0.52 -7.94 12.86
CA GLN A 19 -0.90 -7.79 13.22
C GLN A 19 -1.24 -6.31 13.36
N THR A 20 -0.41 -5.55 14.09
CA THR A 20 -0.57 -4.10 14.22
C THR A 20 -0.58 -3.40 12.85
N LEU A 21 0.28 -3.83 11.92
CA LEU A 21 0.32 -3.28 10.57
C LEU A 21 -0.97 -3.56 9.78
N VAL A 22 -1.51 -4.77 9.88
CA VAL A 22 -2.74 -5.18 9.17
C VAL A 22 -3.97 -4.53 9.80
N ASP A 23 -4.06 -4.43 11.13
CA ASP A 23 -5.17 -3.76 11.80
C ASP A 23 -5.22 -2.28 11.41
N ALA A 24 -4.07 -1.59 11.44
CA ALA A 24 -3.95 -0.21 11.00
C ALA A 24 -4.40 0.03 9.55
N TYR A 25 -4.36 -0.99 8.68
CA TYR A 25 -4.81 -0.84 7.29
C TYR A 25 -6.31 -0.60 7.17
N PHE A 26 -7.09 -1.19 8.08
CA PHE A 26 -8.55 -1.05 8.13
C PHE A 26 -9.00 0.03 9.13
N ASP A 27 -8.26 0.22 10.22
CA ASP A 27 -8.65 1.14 11.29
C ASP A 27 -8.30 2.60 10.98
N ASN A 28 -7.21 2.84 10.23
CA ASN A 28 -6.75 4.19 9.94
C ASN A 28 -7.41 4.75 8.66
N ALA A 29 -7.87 6.00 8.75
CA ALA A 29 -8.27 6.80 7.61
C ALA A 29 -7.20 7.87 7.30
N PRO A 30 -6.89 8.14 6.01
CA PRO A 30 -6.01 9.24 5.66
C PRO A 30 -6.63 10.59 6.01
N ASP A 31 -5.82 11.49 6.55
CA ASP A 31 -6.15 12.90 6.70
C ASP A 31 -6.03 13.61 5.35
N ILE A 32 -7.17 13.98 4.76
CA ILE A 32 -7.23 14.65 3.46
C ILE A 32 -6.62 16.06 3.45
N THR A 33 -6.33 16.62 4.64
CA THR A 33 -5.65 17.92 4.77
C THR A 33 -4.13 17.77 4.83
N ASP A 34 -3.61 16.56 5.01
CA ASP A 34 -2.19 16.23 4.97
C ASP A 34 -1.80 15.69 3.59
N PRO A 35 -1.04 16.45 2.77
CA PRO A 35 -0.63 16.01 1.44
C PRO A 35 0.21 14.72 1.43
N THR A 36 0.83 14.37 2.55
CA THR A 36 1.64 13.15 2.66
C THR A 36 0.80 11.88 2.76
N GLN A 37 -0.47 12.01 3.15
CA GLN A 37 -1.45 10.91 3.27
C GLN A 37 -2.37 10.82 2.05
N LEU A 38 -2.13 11.61 1.00
CA LEU A 38 -2.89 11.52 -0.24
C LEU A 38 -2.32 10.44 -1.17
N VAL A 39 -3.16 9.94 -2.08
CA VAL A 39 -2.72 9.04 -3.15
C VAL A 39 -1.68 9.75 -4.02
N SER A 40 -0.49 9.17 -4.08
CA SER A 40 0.57 9.50 -5.03
C SER A 40 0.82 8.29 -5.93
N PHE A 41 0.22 8.28 -7.13
CA PHE A 41 0.30 7.16 -8.08
C PHE A 41 1.29 7.48 -9.20
N GLY A 42 2.56 7.11 -9.01
CA GLY A 42 3.66 7.42 -9.93
C GLY A 42 3.96 6.30 -10.94
N THR A 43 5.18 6.31 -11.49
CA THR A 43 5.66 5.27 -12.44
C THR A 43 5.64 3.85 -11.85
N SER A 44 5.70 3.74 -10.52
CA SER A 44 5.64 2.47 -9.77
C SER A 44 4.38 2.34 -8.92
N GLY A 45 3.30 3.03 -9.30
CA GLY A 45 2.04 3.07 -8.56
C GLY A 45 2.15 3.89 -7.27
N HIS A 46 1.26 3.59 -6.32
CA HIS A 46 1.22 4.18 -4.99
C HIS A 46 1.86 3.24 -3.97
N ARG A 47 2.60 3.82 -3.01
CA ARG A 47 3.29 3.10 -1.94
C ARG A 47 3.16 3.88 -0.64
N GLY A 48 3.10 3.15 0.46
CA GLY A 48 3.06 3.73 1.80
C GLY A 48 3.03 2.65 2.87
N THR A 49 2.58 3.04 4.05
CA THR A 49 2.35 2.15 5.19
C THR A 49 1.07 2.57 5.90
N SER A 50 0.34 1.59 6.43
CA SER A 50 -0.88 1.81 7.21
C SER A 50 -0.59 2.50 8.55
N LEU A 51 0.60 2.28 9.14
CA LEU A 51 0.99 2.89 10.43
C LEU A 51 1.01 4.42 10.41
N ASN A 52 1.23 5.01 9.23
CA ASN A 52 1.24 6.46 9.03
C ASN A 52 0.07 6.92 8.14
N SER A 53 -0.97 6.09 7.98
CA SER A 53 -2.13 6.39 7.13
C SER A 53 -1.78 6.76 5.68
N THR A 54 -0.70 6.20 5.14
CA THR A 54 -0.26 6.44 3.74
C THR A 54 -0.51 5.23 2.84
N PHE A 55 -1.05 4.14 3.38
CA PHE A 55 -1.52 2.97 2.63
C PHE A 55 -2.58 2.24 3.47
N THR A 56 -3.85 2.46 3.16
CA THR A 56 -5.02 1.93 3.88
C THR A 56 -6.06 1.39 2.88
N ASP A 57 -7.11 0.75 3.38
CA ASP A 57 -8.25 0.30 2.58
C ASP A 57 -8.86 1.41 1.69
N LEU A 58 -8.98 2.63 2.22
CA LEU A 58 -9.50 3.79 1.49
C LEU A 58 -8.59 4.20 0.32
N HIS A 59 -7.27 4.07 0.45
CA HIS A 59 -6.35 4.32 -0.66
C HIS A 59 -6.55 3.29 -1.77
N VAL A 60 -6.61 2.01 -1.40
CA VAL A 60 -6.76 0.90 -2.35
C VAL A 60 -8.11 0.97 -3.05
N ALA A 61 -9.18 1.26 -2.32
CA ALA A 61 -10.52 1.44 -2.90
C ALA A 61 -10.55 2.60 -3.91
N ALA A 62 -9.98 3.75 -3.55
CA ALA A 62 -9.93 4.92 -4.43
C ALA A 62 -9.11 4.65 -5.70
N ILE A 63 -7.95 4.01 -5.57
CA ILE A 63 -7.09 3.63 -6.70
C ILE A 63 -7.80 2.61 -7.59
N THR A 64 -8.43 1.60 -7.00
CA THR A 64 -9.15 0.56 -7.73
C THR A 64 -10.27 1.15 -8.57
N GLN A 65 -11.09 2.02 -7.98
CA GLN A 65 -12.15 2.71 -8.71
C GLN A 65 -11.59 3.57 -9.85
N ALA A 66 -10.51 4.33 -9.61
CA ALA A 66 -9.86 5.13 -10.65
C ALA A 66 -9.34 4.27 -11.82
N ILE A 67 -8.81 3.07 -11.54
CA ILE A 67 -8.39 2.12 -12.57
C ILE A 67 -9.60 1.58 -13.34
N CYS A 68 -10.70 1.23 -12.67
CA CYS A 68 -11.94 0.78 -13.31
C CYS A 68 -12.47 1.85 -14.29
N ASP A 69 -12.55 3.10 -13.84
CA ASP A 69 -13.02 4.23 -14.64
C ASP A 69 -12.08 4.50 -15.82
N GLY A 70 -10.77 4.54 -15.57
CA GLY A 70 -9.76 4.79 -16.59
C GLY A 70 -9.72 3.69 -17.66
N ARG A 71 -9.87 2.42 -17.28
CA ARG A 71 -9.96 1.31 -18.24
C ARG A 71 -11.15 1.45 -19.18
N GLY A 72 -12.28 1.93 -18.68
CA GLY A 72 -13.47 2.19 -19.49
C GLY A 72 -13.20 3.23 -20.59
N GLN A 73 -12.45 4.29 -20.27
CA GLN A 73 -12.11 5.36 -21.21
C GLN A 73 -11.21 4.89 -22.36
N PHE A 74 -10.35 3.89 -22.12
CA PHE A 74 -9.46 3.34 -23.15
C PHE A 74 -10.01 2.07 -23.82
N GLY A 75 -11.26 1.69 -23.54
CA GLY A 75 -11.92 0.55 -24.17
C GLY A 75 -11.40 -0.83 -23.73
N ALA A 76 -10.75 -0.92 -22.57
CA ALA A 76 -10.25 -2.17 -22.04
C ALA A 76 -11.39 -2.99 -21.38
N THR A 77 -11.98 -3.92 -22.15
CA THR A 77 -13.14 -4.74 -21.72
C THR A 77 -12.80 -6.18 -21.33
N GLY A 78 -11.57 -6.61 -21.57
CA GLY A 78 -11.09 -7.94 -21.18
C GLY A 78 -10.93 -8.12 -19.67
N PRO A 79 -10.56 -9.32 -19.21
CA PRO A 79 -10.32 -9.60 -17.80
C PRO A 79 -9.16 -8.77 -17.24
N ILE A 80 -9.15 -8.61 -15.92
CA ILE A 80 -8.04 -8.01 -15.17
C ILE A 80 -7.34 -9.14 -14.42
N PHE A 81 -6.04 -9.29 -14.64
CA PHE A 81 -5.20 -10.17 -13.86
C PHE A 81 -4.61 -9.37 -12.70
N VAL A 82 -4.95 -9.75 -11.48
CA VAL A 82 -4.45 -9.11 -10.26
C VAL A 82 -3.55 -10.10 -9.55
N GLY A 83 -2.31 -9.69 -9.29
CA GLY A 83 -1.32 -10.45 -8.55
C GLY A 83 -0.73 -9.62 -7.42
N GLN A 84 -0.20 -10.29 -6.42
CA GLN A 84 0.42 -9.66 -5.25
C GLN A 84 1.77 -10.31 -4.93
N ASP A 85 2.60 -9.60 -4.17
CA ASP A 85 3.84 -10.14 -3.61
C ASP A 85 3.63 -10.65 -2.18
N THR A 86 4.73 -10.82 -1.42
CA THR A 86 4.72 -11.38 -0.07
C THR A 86 4.71 -10.33 1.05
N HIS A 87 4.54 -9.04 0.76
CA HIS A 87 4.43 -8.04 1.83
C HIS A 87 3.10 -8.21 2.60
N ALA A 88 3.14 -7.95 3.90
CA ALA A 88 1.98 -8.12 4.78
C ALA A 88 0.74 -7.33 4.32
N LEU A 89 0.94 -6.10 3.82
CA LEU A 89 -0.15 -5.24 3.33
C LEU A 89 -0.66 -5.62 1.93
N SER A 90 0.05 -6.49 1.22
CA SER A 90 -0.40 -6.95 -0.10
C SER A 90 -1.66 -7.81 0.02
N GLN A 91 -1.71 -8.68 1.04
CA GLN A 91 -2.85 -9.57 1.28
C GLN A 91 -4.17 -8.81 1.54
N PRO A 92 -4.26 -7.85 2.49
CA PRO A 92 -5.47 -7.08 2.69
C PRO A 92 -5.81 -6.16 1.52
N ALA A 93 -4.82 -5.73 0.71
CA ALA A 93 -5.08 -4.94 -0.49
C ALA A 93 -5.66 -5.75 -1.68
N LEU A 94 -5.57 -7.08 -1.63
CA LEU A 94 -6.09 -7.96 -2.67
C LEU A 94 -7.54 -8.38 -2.42
N VAL A 95 -7.98 -8.43 -1.16
CA VAL A 95 -9.29 -8.98 -0.73
C VAL A 95 -10.36 -7.91 -0.61
#